data_AF-U9TK46-F1
#
_entry.id   AF-U9TK46-F1
#
_cell.length_a   1.000
_cell.length_b   1.000
_cell.length_c   1.000
_cell.angle_alpha   90.00
_cell.angle_beta   90.00
_cell.angle_gamma   90.00
#
_symmetry.space_group_name_H-M   'P 1'
#
loop_
_entity.id
_entity.type
_entity.pdbx_description
1 polymer ?
#
loop_
_entity_poly.entity_id
_entity_poly.type
_entity_poly.pdbx_seq_one_letter_code
_entity_poly.pdbx_strand_id
1 'polypeptide(L)'
;PKLLRFRGRPQELSPKARILQWASKIFPSLGTPPPFDRHDWTIDRCGREVRYVIDYYSAPDEGDNPVFYLDVRPALDSIDSVVDRIKVATKETFAQLRERAKAARQENEVDRS
;
A
#
# COMPACT_ATOMS: atom_id res chain seq x y z
N PRO A 1 1.09 25.42 4.82
CA PRO A 1 1.32 24.53 3.65
C PRO A 1 0.73 25.21 2.42
N LYS A 2 1.38 25.12 1.26
CA LYS A 2 0.90 25.76 0.01
C LYS A 2 0.73 24.70 -1.08
N LEU A 3 -0.34 24.80 -1.87
CA LEU A 3 -0.51 24.00 -3.08
C LEU A 3 0.54 24.44 -4.10
N LEU A 4 1.39 23.50 -4.55
CA LEU A 4 2.35 23.76 -5.62
C LEU A 4 1.78 23.31 -6.97
N ARG A 5 1.22 22.10 -7.02
CA ARG A 5 0.69 21.53 -8.26
C ARG A 5 -0.42 20.53 -7.99
N PHE A 6 -1.45 20.58 -8.83
CA PHE A 6 -2.49 19.56 -8.91
C PHE A 6 -2.51 19.03 -10.35
N ARG A 7 -2.35 17.73 -10.54
CA ARG A 7 -2.36 17.10 -11.87
C ARG A 7 -3.25 15.86 -11.89
N GLY A 8 -4.20 15.84 -12.81
CA GLY A 8 -4.92 14.62 -13.18
C GLY A 8 -4.02 13.66 -13.95
N ARG A 9 -4.16 12.36 -13.65
CA ARG A 9 -3.47 11.25 -14.30
C ARG A 9 -4.45 10.07 -14.52
N PRO A 10 -5.56 10.29 -15.23
CA PRO A 10 -6.66 9.32 -15.31
C PRO A 10 -6.26 7.98 -15.97
N GLN A 11 -5.22 7.97 -16.80
CA GLN A 11 -4.74 6.76 -17.48
C GLN A 11 -3.59 6.05 -16.75
N GLU A 12 -3.12 6.58 -15.62
CA GLU A 12 -1.98 6.02 -14.90
C GLU A 12 -2.39 5.41 -13.56
N LEU A 13 -2.21 4.09 -13.44
CA LEU A 13 -2.33 3.42 -12.15
C LEU A 13 -1.20 3.84 -11.20
N SER A 14 -1.56 4.08 -9.94
CA SER A 14 -0.59 4.29 -8.88
C SER A 14 0.25 3.03 -8.62
N PRO A 15 1.46 3.12 -8.01
CA PRO A 15 2.28 1.94 -7.71
C PRO A 15 1.54 0.86 -6.89
N LYS A 16 0.74 1.28 -5.89
CA LYS A 16 -0.11 0.39 -5.10
C LYS A 16 -1.16 -0.31 -5.97
N ALA A 17 -1.89 0.46 -6.79
CA ALA A 17 -2.89 -0.11 -7.70
C ALA A 17 -2.24 -1.10 -8.68
N ARG A 18 -1.08 -0.79 -9.25
CA ARG A 18 -0.33 -1.71 -10.12
C ARG A 18 -0.01 -3.04 -9.45
N ILE A 19 0.47 -3.00 -8.21
CA ILE A 19 0.80 -4.22 -7.43
C ILE A 19 -0.47 -5.02 -7.15
N LEU A 20 -1.56 -4.38 -6.73
CA LEU A 20 -2.84 -5.05 -6.48
C LEU A 20 -3.41 -5.68 -7.76
N GLN A 21 -3.38 -4.97 -8.89
CA GLN A 21 -3.82 -5.52 -10.18
C GLN A 21 -2.97 -6.72 -10.60
N TRP A 22 -1.65 -6.69 -10.34
CA TRP A 22 -0.78 -7.82 -10.62
C TRP A 22 -1.05 -9.01 -9.69
N ALA A 23 -1.19 -8.76 -8.38
CA ALA A 23 -1.51 -9.79 -7.40
C ALA A 23 -2.86 -10.47 -7.69
N SER A 24 -3.86 -9.69 -8.13
CA SER A 24 -5.18 -10.19 -8.54
C SER A 24 -5.10 -11.20 -9.69
N LYS A 25 -4.09 -11.11 -10.57
CA LYS A 25 -3.88 -12.07 -11.66
C LYS A 25 -3.36 -13.42 -11.17
N ILE A 26 -2.68 -13.43 -10.03
CA ILE A 26 -2.08 -14.64 -9.45
C ILE A 26 -3.04 -15.25 -8.41
N PHE A 27 -3.71 -14.40 -7.64
CA PHE A 27 -4.65 -14.78 -6.59
C PHE A 27 -5.98 -14.05 -6.82
N PRO A 28 -6.94 -14.67 -7.53
CA PRO A 28 -8.21 -14.03 -7.88
C PRO A 28 -9.00 -13.50 -6.68
N SER A 29 -8.83 -14.09 -5.49
CA SER A 29 -9.45 -13.66 -4.23
C SER A 29 -8.98 -12.27 -3.75
N LEU A 30 -7.87 -11.76 -4.28
CA LEU A 30 -7.35 -10.41 -4.00
C LEU A 30 -7.78 -9.39 -5.06
N GLY A 31 -8.68 -9.79 -5.96
CA GLY A 31 -9.24 -8.95 -7.02
C GLY A 31 -9.94 -7.72 -6.47
N THR A 32 -9.35 -6.54 -6.72
CA THR A 32 -10.01 -5.25 -6.50
C THR A 32 -10.15 -4.50 -7.82
N PRO A 33 -11.25 -3.78 -8.06
CA PRO A 33 -11.34 -2.91 -9.22
C PRO A 33 -10.25 -1.83 -9.17
N PRO A 34 -9.63 -1.48 -10.31
CA PRO A 34 -8.66 -0.39 -10.36
C PRO A 34 -9.35 0.95 -10.10
N PRO A 35 -8.61 1.99 -9.67
CA PRO A 35 -9.18 3.32 -9.58
C PRO A 35 -9.58 3.82 -10.97
N PHE A 36 -10.76 4.44 -11.06
CA PHE A 36 -11.28 4.98 -12.32
C PHE A 36 -10.69 6.37 -12.64
N ASP A 37 -10.14 7.05 -11.63
CA ASP A 37 -9.47 8.32 -11.77
C ASP A 37 -8.35 8.46 -10.73
N ARG A 38 -7.29 9.18 -11.10
CA ARG A 38 -6.13 9.43 -10.24
C ARG A 38 -5.68 10.87 -10.35
N HIS A 39 -5.36 11.45 -9.20
CA HIS A 39 -4.79 12.78 -9.09
C HIS A 39 -3.51 12.78 -8.26
N ASP A 40 -2.55 13.62 -8.67
CA ASP A 40 -1.36 13.92 -7.90
C ASP A 40 -1.47 15.35 -7.33
N TRP A 41 -1.37 15.46 -6.01
CA TRP A 41 -1.36 16.74 -5.30
C TRP A 41 0.01 16.99 -4.67
N THR A 42 0.77 17.94 -5.20
CA THR A 42 2.07 18.36 -4.65
C THR A 42 1.90 19.61 -3.81
N ILE A 43 2.36 19.56 -2.57
CA ILE A 43 2.33 20.69 -1.63
C ILE A 43 3.73 21.04 -1.13
N ASP A 44 3.92 22.31 -0.78
CA ASP A 44 5.03 22.75 0.05
C ASP A 44 4.65 22.57 1.52
N ARG A 45 5.38 21.67 2.18
CA ARG A 45 5.36 21.50 3.64
C ARG A 45 6.71 21.92 4.20
N CYS A 46 6.77 23.17 4.66
CA CYS A 46 7.93 23.74 5.37
C CYS A 46 9.22 23.76 4.53
N GLY A 47 9.13 24.17 3.27
CA GLY A 47 10.25 24.23 2.34
C GLY A 47 10.58 22.89 1.68
N ARG A 48 9.72 21.87 1.84
CA ARG A 48 9.87 20.55 1.20
C ARG A 48 8.66 20.25 0.34
N GLU A 49 8.92 19.84 -0.91
CA GLU A 49 7.89 19.34 -1.80
C GLU A 49 7.47 17.94 -1.36
N VAL A 50 6.19 17.79 -1.03
CA VAL A 50 5.59 16.50 -0.70
C VAL A 50 4.46 16.23 -1.68
N ARG A 51 4.56 15.12 -2.41
CA ARG A 51 3.52 14.69 -3.34
C ARG A 51 2.60 13.66 -2.69
N TYR A 52 1.32 13.88 -2.86
CA TYR A 52 0.24 12.97 -2.50
C TYR A 52 -0.35 12.38 -3.78
N VAL A 53 -0.75 11.11 -3.70
CA VAL A 53 -1.56 10.41 -4.70
C VAL A 53 -2.96 10.27 -4.13
N ILE A 54 -3.95 10.55 -4.96
CA ILE A 54 -5.37 10.40 -4.70
C ILE A 54 -5.91 9.45 -5.77
N ASP A 55 -6.30 8.25 -5.35
CA ASP A 55 -6.94 7.27 -6.23
C ASP A 55 -8.46 7.25 -5.90
N TYR A 56 -9.31 7.35 -6.91
CA TYR A 56 -10.76 7.29 -6.79
C TYR A 56 -11.28 5.90 -7.19
N TYR A 57 -12.03 5.26 -6.31
CA TYR A 57 -12.57 3.92 -6.52
C TYR A 57 -14.08 3.92 -6.43
N SER A 58 -14.73 3.13 -7.29
CA SER A 58 -16.17 2.89 -7.22
C SER A 58 -16.51 2.05 -5.99
N ALA A 59 -17.62 2.39 -5.35
CA ALA A 59 -18.28 1.58 -4.33
C ALA A 59 -19.64 1.10 -4.86
N PRO A 60 -20.30 0.14 -4.20
CA PRO A 60 -21.69 -0.17 -4.50
C PRO A 60 -22.58 1.07 -4.40
N ASP A 61 -23.47 1.23 -5.37
CA ASP A 61 -24.39 2.37 -5.41
C ASP A 61 -25.36 2.35 -4.22
N GLU A 62 -25.72 3.53 -3.74
CA GLU A 62 -26.72 3.70 -2.68
C GLU A 62 -28.00 4.26 -3.30
N GLY A 63 -28.88 3.33 -3.71
CA GLY A 63 -30.07 3.66 -4.51
C GLY A 63 -29.67 4.13 -5.91
N ASP A 64 -30.10 5.34 -6.29
CA ASP A 64 -29.79 5.96 -7.58
C ASP A 64 -28.49 6.79 -7.57
N ASN A 65 -27.80 6.85 -6.42
CA ASN A 65 -26.61 7.68 -6.28
C ASN A 65 -25.32 6.84 -6.41
N PRO A 66 -24.44 7.15 -7.37
CA PRO A 66 -23.15 6.50 -7.46
C PRO A 66 -22.27 6.88 -6.27
N VAL A 67 -21.71 5.88 -5.59
CA VAL A 67 -20.84 6.08 -4.43
C VAL A 67 -19.41 5.77 -4.81
N PHE A 68 -18.47 6.56 -4.30
CA PHE A 68 -17.04 6.34 -4.48
C PHE A 68 -16.28 6.65 -3.20
N TYR A 69 -15.11 6.02 -3.04
CA TYR A 69 -14.18 6.28 -1.94
C TYR A 69 -12.81 6.68 -2.46
N LEU A 70 -12.05 7.40 -1.62
CA LEU A 70 -10.74 7.94 -1.98
C LEU A 70 -9.65 7.27 -1.14
N ASP A 71 -8.60 6.80 -1.81
CA ASP A 71 -7.34 6.43 -1.17
C ASP A 71 -6.34 7.59 -1.33
N VAL A 72 -6.12 8.35 -0.24
CA VAL A 72 -5.20 9.49 -0.21
C VAL A 72 -3.95 9.12 0.57
N ARG A 73 -2.79 9.21 -0.07
CA ARG A 73 -1.51 8.82 0.55
C ARG A 73 -0.32 9.57 -0.01
N PRO A 74 0.78 9.71 0.74
CA PRO A 74 2.05 10.19 0.19
C PRO A 74 2.50 9.31 -0.99
N ALA A 75 3.04 9.93 -2.02
CA ALA A 75 3.62 9.24 -3.17
C ALA A 75 4.94 8.55 -2.77
N LEU A 76 5.18 7.37 -3.32
CA LEU A 76 6.43 6.62 -3.13
C LEU A 76 7.50 7.15 -4.09
N ASP A 77 7.89 8.41 -3.89
CA ASP A 77 8.78 9.12 -4.80
C ASP A 77 10.26 8.92 -4.47
N SER A 78 10.56 8.38 -3.29
CA SER A 78 11.92 8.01 -2.90
C SER A 78 12.09 6.50 -2.84
N ILE A 79 13.14 6.01 -3.50
CA ILE A 79 13.59 4.61 -3.43
C ILE A 79 13.86 4.21 -1.98
N ASP A 80 14.36 5.14 -1.15
CA ASP A 80 14.58 4.94 0.29
C ASP A 80 13.31 4.49 1.02
N SER A 81 12.15 5.06 0.69
CA SER A 81 10.88 4.68 1.34
C SER A 81 10.45 3.24 1.02
N VAL A 82 10.80 2.75 -0.16
CA VAL A 82 10.52 1.36 -0.58
C VAL A 82 11.50 0.42 0.12
N VAL A 83 12.79 0.78 0.16
CA VAL A 83 13.84 0.02 0.83
C VAL A 83 13.58 -0.11 2.32
N ASP A 84 13.15 0.97 3.00
CA ASP A 84 12.88 0.95 4.42
C ASP A 84 11.70 0.04 4.79
N ARG A 85 10.65 0.01 3.97
CA ARG A 85 9.53 -0.94 4.16
C ARG A 85 9.95 -2.39 3.98
N ILE A 86 10.81 -2.67 3.01
CA ILE A 86 11.36 -4.02 2.79
C ILE A 86 12.24 -4.43 3.99
N LYS A 87 13.10 -3.53 4.50
CA LYS A 87 13.95 -3.80 5.65
C LYS A 87 13.16 -4.10 6.92
N VAL A 88 12.10 -3.32 7.20
CA VAL A 88 11.25 -3.54 8.38
C VAL A 88 10.51 -4.87 8.28
N ALA A 89 9.86 -5.14 7.14
CA ALA A 89 9.16 -6.41 6.92
C ALA A 89 10.09 -7.63 7.03
N THR A 90 11.32 -7.50 6.54
CA THR A 90 12.34 -8.56 6.65
C THR A 90 12.74 -8.78 8.11
N LYS A 91 13.00 -7.72 8.89
CA LYS A 91 13.36 -7.84 10.31
C LYS A 91 12.27 -8.52 11.14
N GLU A 92 11.02 -8.13 10.95
CA GLU A 92 9.88 -8.69 11.69
C GLU A 92 9.66 -10.17 11.34
N THR A 93 9.75 -10.53 10.06
CA THR A 93 9.61 -11.93 9.60
C THR A 93 10.72 -12.82 10.16
N PHE A 94 11.97 -12.35 10.14
CA PHE A 94 13.09 -13.09 10.71
C PHE A 94 12.98 -13.24 12.23
N ALA A 95 12.50 -12.22 12.94
CA ALA A 95 12.27 -12.30 14.38
C ALA A 95 11.17 -13.33 14.71
N GLN A 96 10.05 -13.31 13.98
CA GLN A 96 8.95 -14.27 14.17
C GLN A 96 9.38 -15.71 13.86
N LEU A 97 10.15 -15.92 12.79
CA LEU A 97 10.71 -17.23 12.45
C LEU A 97 11.65 -17.75 13.53
N ARG A 98 12.53 -16.89 14.06
CA ARG A 98 13.47 -17.26 15.12
C ARG A 98 12.76 -17.67 16.41
N GLU A 99 11.73 -16.94 16.81
CA GLU A 99 10.96 -17.26 18.02
C GLU A 99 10.12 -18.54 17.83
N ARG A 100 9.53 -18.76 16.65
CA ARG A 100 8.88 -20.04 16.31
C ARG A 100 9.85 -21.22 16.36
N ALA A 101 11.07 -21.05 15.84
CA ALA A 101 12.08 -22.09 15.86
C ALA A 101 12.57 -22.42 17.28
N LYS A 102 12.63 -21.44 18.18
CA LYS A 102 12.91 -21.67 19.61
C LYS A 102 11.78 -22.41 20.31
N ALA A 103 10.53 -21.98 20.09
CA ALA A 103 9.35 -22.63 20.69
C ALA A 103 9.26 -24.10 20.27
N ALA A 104 9.45 -24.40 18.98
CA ALA A 104 9.45 -25.77 18.46
C ALA A 104 10.61 -26.63 19.00
N ARG A 105 11.75 -26.02 19.37
CA ARG A 105 12.85 -26.75 20.03
C ARG A 105 12.54 -27.08 21.48
N GLN A 106 11.94 -26.16 22.23
CA GLN A 106 11.56 -26.39 23.63
C GLN A 106 10.46 -27.44 23.76
N GLU A 107 9.45 -27.43 22.89
CA GLU A 107 8.37 -28.42 22.87
C GLU A 107 8.90 -29.85 22.62
N ASN A 108 9.85 -29.99 21.69
CA ASN A 108 10.46 -31.28 21.34
C ASN A 108 11.42 -31.81 22.42
N GLU A 109 11.91 -30.95 23.32
CA GLU A 109 12.77 -31.33 24.44
C GLU A 109 11.94 -31.77 25.66
N VAL A 110 10.76 -31.19 25.86
CA VAL A 110 9.80 -31.57 26.92
C VAL A 110 9.06 -32.87 26.58
N ASP A 111 8.72 -33.13 25.32
CA ASP A 111 8.06 -34.38 24.89
C ASP A 111 8.98 -35.62 24.95
N ARG A 112 10.30 -35.41 25.04
CA ARG A 112 11.31 -36.49 25.14
C ARG A 112 11.77 -36.78 26.57
N SER A 113 11.28 -36.04 27.57
CA SER A 113 11.60 -36.20 29.00
C SER A 113 10.42 -36.81 29.76
#